data_AF-A0A7C4H993-F1
#
_entry.id   AF-A0A7C4H993-F1
#
_cell.length_a   1.000
_cell.length_b   1.000
_cell.length_c   1.000
_cell.angle_alpha   90.00
_cell.angle_beta   90.00
_cell.angle_gamma   90.00
#
_symmetry.space_group_name_H-M   'P 1'
#
loop_
_entity.id
_entity.type
_entity.pdbx_description
1 polymer ?
#
loop_
_entity_poly.entity_id
_entity_poly.type
_entity_poly.pdbx_seq_one_letter_code
_entity_poly.pdbx_strand_id
1 'polypeptide(L)'
;MSVDKNTLNRLLKEFDQSIVEEILEKGYVTGYSAWRLYDFLKKYSKRVLYEDEEIDEHECYIVLLELITNQYYLLLKINSDVNGFILDEFDKEFFERVMEKFRECVKKQ
;
A
#
# COMPACT_ATOMS: atom_id res chain seq x y z
N MET A 1 10.44 -2.07 -20.20
CA MET A 1 11.69 -2.28 -19.41
C MET A 1 11.28 -2.97 -18.13
N SER A 2 11.55 -4.26 -17.98
CA SER A 2 11.20 -5.02 -16.77
C SER A 2 12.10 -4.57 -15.62
N VAL A 3 11.52 -4.06 -14.53
CA VAL A 3 12.34 -3.81 -13.34
C VAL A 3 12.73 -5.12 -12.70
N ASP A 4 13.99 -5.17 -12.32
CA ASP A 4 14.64 -6.28 -11.67
C ASP A 4 13.98 -6.57 -10.31
N LYS A 5 13.21 -7.67 -10.23
CA LYS A 5 12.62 -8.21 -8.99
C LYS A 5 13.67 -8.33 -7.87
N ASN A 6 14.97 -8.39 -8.20
CA ASN A 6 16.04 -8.35 -7.21
C ASN A 6 16.10 -7.05 -6.40
N THR A 7 15.71 -5.90 -6.93
CA THR A 7 15.84 -4.62 -6.19
C THR A 7 14.80 -4.53 -5.07
N LEU A 8 13.53 -4.82 -5.35
CA LEU A 8 12.50 -4.87 -4.30
C LEU A 8 12.82 -5.96 -3.29
N ASN A 9 13.21 -7.16 -3.74
CA ASN A 9 13.60 -8.23 -2.83
C ASN A 9 14.80 -7.85 -1.94
N ARG A 10 15.73 -7.04 -2.44
CA ARG A 10 16.84 -6.52 -1.61
C ARG A 10 16.36 -5.49 -0.60
N LEU A 11 15.49 -4.56 -0.99
CA LEU A 11 14.88 -3.59 -0.06
C LEU A 11 14.09 -4.31 1.03
N LEU A 12 13.24 -5.26 0.63
CA LEU A 12 12.45 -6.06 1.57
C LEU A 12 13.32 -6.91 2.49
N LYS A 13 14.50 -7.39 2.06
CA LYS A 13 15.46 -8.09 2.95
C LYS A 13 16.04 -7.21 4.06
N GLU A 14 16.04 -5.88 3.89
CA GLU A 14 16.41 -4.93 4.95
C GLU A 14 15.24 -4.69 5.94
N PHE A 15 14.05 -5.18 5.58
CA PHE A 15 12.84 -5.12 6.38
C PHE A 15 12.58 -6.46 7.10
N ASP A 16 11.54 -6.48 7.93
CA ASP A 16 11.12 -7.66 8.70
C ASP A 16 10.79 -8.84 7.79
N GLN A 17 11.62 -9.90 7.83
CA GLN A 17 11.49 -11.06 6.96
C GLN A 17 10.11 -11.73 7.04
N SER A 18 9.48 -11.72 8.21
CA SER A 18 8.16 -12.33 8.39
C SER A 18 7.07 -11.63 7.57
N ILE A 19 7.15 -10.31 7.43
CA ILE A 19 6.21 -9.52 6.63
C ILE A 19 6.51 -9.71 5.14
N VAL A 20 7.79 -9.86 4.77
CA VAL A 20 8.18 -10.13 3.38
C VAL A 20 7.63 -11.46 2.90
N GLU A 21 7.72 -12.50 3.72
CA GLU A 21 7.15 -13.82 3.42
C GLU A 21 5.64 -13.73 3.22
N GLU A 22 4.94 -12.97 4.07
CA GLU A 22 3.50 -12.75 3.94
C GLU A 22 3.14 -12.07 2.60
N ILE A 23 3.88 -11.05 2.18
CA ILE A 23 3.70 -10.40 0.87
C ILE A 23 3.92 -11.39 -0.26
N LEU A 24 5.01 -12.17 -0.19
CA LEU A 24 5.37 -13.12 -1.25
C LEU A 24 4.34 -14.26 -1.39
N GLU A 25 3.72 -14.67 -0.28
CA GLU A 25 2.70 -15.72 -0.27
C GLU A 25 1.32 -15.19 -0.69
N LYS A 26 0.90 -14.04 -0.17
CA LYS A 26 -0.48 -13.55 -0.28
C LYS A 26 -0.66 -12.42 -1.28
N GLY A 27 0.40 -11.71 -1.64
CA GLY A 27 0.36 -10.49 -2.45
C GLY A 27 -0.10 -9.23 -1.69
N TYR A 28 -0.36 -9.33 -0.38
CA TYR A 28 -0.75 -8.21 0.47
C TYR A 28 -0.41 -8.47 1.94
N VAL A 29 -0.41 -7.40 2.75
CA VAL A 29 -0.22 -7.43 4.21
C VAL A 29 -1.37 -6.68 4.88
N THR A 30 -1.68 -7.03 6.12
CA THR A 30 -2.81 -6.42 6.85
C THR A 30 -2.41 -5.83 8.19
N GLY A 31 -3.31 -5.04 8.76
CA GLY A 31 -3.20 -4.51 10.11
C GLY A 31 -1.92 -3.69 10.32
N TYR A 32 -1.25 -3.95 11.44
CA TYR A 32 -0.03 -3.24 11.81
C TYR A 32 1.15 -3.49 10.85
N SER A 33 1.23 -4.67 10.24
CA SER A 33 2.26 -5.00 9.26
C SER A 33 2.18 -4.10 8.01
N ALA A 34 0.97 -3.77 7.58
CA ALA A 34 0.74 -2.83 6.48
C ALA A 34 1.27 -1.43 6.82
N TRP A 35 1.00 -0.91 8.02
CA TRP A 35 1.56 0.36 8.48
C TRP A 35 3.09 0.37 8.56
N ARG A 36 3.69 -0.68 9.14
CA ARG A 36 5.15 -0.79 9.19
C ARG A 36 5.78 -0.82 7.81
N LEU A 37 5.14 -1.50 6.86
CA LEU A 37 5.61 -1.56 5.48
C LEU A 37 5.49 -0.20 4.79
N TYR A 38 4.40 0.54 5.01
CA TYR A 38 4.27 1.93 4.55
C TYR A 38 5.41 2.81 5.08
N ASP A 39 5.67 2.81 6.39
CA ASP A 39 6.72 3.62 7.01
C ASP A 39 8.11 3.30 6.46
N PHE A 40 8.35 2.02 6.15
CA PHE A 40 9.57 1.58 5.50
C PHE A 40 9.64 2.07 4.05
N LEU A 41 8.62 1.78 3.24
CA LEU A 41 8.60 2.07 1.80
C LEU A 41 8.52 3.56 1.48
N LYS A 42 7.97 4.39 2.37
CA LYS A 42 7.93 5.85 2.23
C LYS A 42 9.32 6.44 1.99
N LYS A 43 10.36 5.88 2.64
CA LYS A 43 11.77 6.28 2.49
C LYS A 43 12.36 5.93 1.12
N TYR A 44 11.78 4.94 0.46
CA TYR A 44 12.17 4.46 -0.88
C TYR A 44 11.10 4.81 -1.92
N SER A 45 10.23 5.77 -1.63
CA SER A 45 9.26 6.29 -2.58
C SER A 45 9.91 7.35 -3.47
N LYS A 46 9.60 7.31 -4.76
CA LYS A 46 9.90 8.40 -5.70
C LYS A 46 8.97 9.58 -5.44
N ARG A 47 7.70 9.29 -5.23
CA ARG A 47 6.63 10.26 -4.96
C ARG A 47 5.40 9.58 -4.38
N VAL A 48 4.60 10.40 -3.71
CA VAL A 48 3.21 10.08 -3.35
C VAL A 48 2.34 10.45 -4.55
N LEU A 49 1.56 9.49 -5.07
CA LEU A 49 0.64 9.70 -6.19
C LEU A 49 -0.74 10.12 -5.74
N TYR A 50 -1.17 9.61 -4.60
CA TYR A 50 -2.44 9.91 -3.96
C TYR A 50 -2.27 9.73 -2.45
N GLU A 51 -2.83 10.64 -1.67
CA GLU A 51 -2.93 10.52 -0.22
C GLU A 51 -4.17 11.29 0.21
N ASP A 52 -5.00 10.63 1.01
CA ASP A 52 -6.26 11.19 1.49
C ASP A 52 -6.61 10.56 2.84
N GLU A 53 -7.09 11.39 3.76
CA GLU A 53 -7.44 10.99 5.12
C GLU A 53 -8.74 11.68 5.54
N GLU A 54 -9.64 10.90 6.13
CA GLU A 54 -10.86 11.40 6.75
C GLU A 54 -10.93 10.83 8.16
N ILE A 55 -10.87 11.72 9.15
CA ILE A 55 -10.76 11.42 10.59
C ILE A 55 -12.00 11.97 11.32
N ASP A 56 -13.18 11.86 10.72
CA ASP A 56 -14.45 12.01 11.45
C ASP A 56 -14.81 10.67 12.12
N GLU A 57 -16.09 10.44 12.48
CA GLU A 57 -16.55 9.23 13.19
C GLU A 57 -16.12 7.88 12.57
N HIS A 58 -15.63 7.90 11.32
CA HIS A 58 -15.07 6.78 10.59
C HIS A 58 -13.61 7.11 10.21
N GLU A 59 -12.65 6.33 10.70
CA GLU A 59 -11.24 6.54 10.36
C GLU A 59 -10.92 5.89 9.00
N CYS A 60 -11.00 6.67 7.93
CA CYS A 60 -10.68 6.26 6.56
C CYS A 60 -9.33 6.86 6.13
N TYR A 61 -8.42 6.05 5.59
CA TYR A 61 -7.15 6.54 5.07
C TYR A 61 -6.75 5.76 3.82
N ILE A 62 -6.18 6.45 2.83
CA ILE A 62 -5.66 5.82 1.63
C ILE A 62 -4.40 6.54 1.17
N VAL A 63 -3.40 5.78 0.73
CA VAL A 63 -2.19 6.33 0.14
C VAL A 63 -1.65 5.41 -0.94
N LEU A 64 -1.21 6.00 -2.04
CA LEU A 64 -0.56 5.34 -3.16
C LEU A 64 0.84 5.94 -3.36
N LEU A 65 1.86 5.11 -3.18
CA LEU A 65 3.26 5.46 -3.41
C LEU A 65 3.75 4.88 -4.73
N GLU A 66 4.53 5.66 -5.49
CA GLU A 66 5.40 5.12 -6.53
C GLU A 66 6.78 4.87 -5.93
N LEU A 67 7.28 3.63 -6.02
CA LEU A 67 8.56 3.22 -5.45
C LEU A 67 9.73 3.48 -6.43
N ILE A 68 10.95 3.58 -5.91
CA ILE A 68 12.16 3.68 -6.74
C ILE A 68 12.33 2.50 -7.71
N THR A 69 11.68 1.38 -7.41
CA THR A 69 11.61 0.16 -8.23
C THR A 69 10.54 0.20 -9.33
N ASN A 70 9.89 1.35 -9.60
CA ASN A 70 8.73 1.47 -10.51
C ASN A 70 7.54 0.57 -10.17
N GLN A 71 7.51 0.02 -8.96
CA GLN A 71 6.33 -0.65 -8.40
C GLN A 71 5.53 0.36 -7.58
N TYR A 72 4.32 -0.03 -7.20
CA TYR A 72 3.44 0.81 -6.41
C TYR A 72 3.16 0.15 -5.08
N TYR A 73 3.01 0.96 -4.05
CA TYR A 73 2.50 0.51 -2.77
C TYR A 73 1.22 1.26 -2.47
N LEU A 74 0.13 0.51 -2.24
CA LEU A 74 -1.17 1.04 -1.88
C LEU A 74 -1.51 0.60 -0.45
N LEU A 75 -1.77 1.56 0.43
CA LEU A 75 -2.30 1.30 1.76
C LEU A 75 -3.73 1.85 1.82
N LEU A 76 -4.66 1.02 2.30
CA LEU A 76 -6.07 1.37 2.52
C LEU A 76 -6.44 0.99 3.95
N LYS A 77 -6.97 1.95 4.69
CA LYS A 77 -7.58 1.77 6.01
C LYS A 77 -9.05 2.20 5.95
N ILE A 78 -9.93 1.31 6.41
CA ILE A 78 -11.37 1.55 6.58
C ILE A 78 -11.71 1.08 7.98
N ASN A 79 -11.99 2.02 8.90
CA ASN A 79 -12.19 1.71 10.32
C ASN A 79 -10.97 0.94 10.88
N SER A 80 -11.17 -0.26 11.41
CA SER A 80 -10.11 -1.14 11.91
C SER A 80 -9.39 -1.95 10.82
N ASP A 81 -9.93 -2.00 9.60
CA ASP A 81 -9.40 -2.85 8.53
C ASP A 81 -8.32 -2.11 7.75
N VAL A 82 -7.08 -2.59 7.87
CA VAL A 82 -5.91 -2.02 7.19
C VAL A 82 -5.34 -3.05 6.22
N ASN A 83 -5.15 -2.65 4.96
CA ASN A 83 -4.64 -3.52 3.89
C ASN A 83 -3.57 -2.79 3.08
N GLY A 84 -2.41 -3.42 2.89
CA GLY A 84 -1.29 -2.91 2.11
C GLY A 84 -0.98 -3.84 0.93
N PHE A 85 -0.87 -3.28 -0.27
CA PHE A 85 -0.66 -4.02 -1.52
C PHE A 85 0.61 -3.54 -2.22
N ILE A 86 1.44 -4.46 -2.67
CA ILE A 86 2.52 -4.17 -3.62
C ILE A 86 2.04 -4.53 -5.01
N LEU A 87 2.08 -3.57 -5.92
CA LEU A 87 1.62 -3.73 -7.30
C LEU A 87 2.81 -3.59 -8.25
N ASP A 88 2.98 -4.57 -9.15
CA ASP A 88 4.03 -4.55 -10.16
C ASP A 88 3.81 -3.48 -11.24
N GLU A 89 2.55 -3.14 -11.49
CA GLU A 89 2.12 -2.09 -12.40
C GLU A 89 0.89 -1.35 -11.86
N PHE A 90 0.62 -0.17 -12.41
CA PHE A 90 -0.56 0.58 -12.04
C PHE A 90 -1.80 -0.02 -12.73
N ASP A 91 -2.59 -0.77 -11.98
CA ASP A 91 -3.90 -1.27 -12.42
C ASP A 91 -4.99 -0.23 -12.07
N LYS A 92 -5.48 0.45 -13.12
CA LYS A 92 -6.52 1.48 -12.98
C LYS A 92 -7.84 0.88 -12.46
N GLU A 93 -8.24 -0.30 -12.92
CA GLU A 93 -9.51 -0.90 -12.48
C GLU A 93 -9.44 -1.30 -11.02
N PHE A 94 -8.31 -1.89 -10.59
CA PHE A 94 -8.07 -2.16 -9.18
C PHE A 94 -8.09 -0.89 -8.35
N PHE A 95 -7.39 0.16 -8.79
CA PHE A 95 -7.36 1.44 -8.08
C PHE A 95 -8.76 2.07 -7.97
N GLU A 96 -9.56 2.06 -9.03
CA GLU A 96 -10.95 2.56 -8.99
C GLU A 96 -11.82 1.76 -8.01
N ARG A 97 -11.67 0.43 -7.92
CA ARG A 97 -12.38 -0.39 -6.93
C ARG A 97 -11.99 -0.05 -5.48
N VAL A 98 -10.69 0.23 -5.25
CA VAL A 98 -10.21 0.66 -3.93
C VAL A 98 -10.74 2.06 -3.60
N MET A 99 -10.72 2.98 -4.57
CA MET A 99 -11.27 4.32 -4.44
C MET A 99 -12.78 4.31 -4.17
N GLU A 100 -13.53 3.40 -4.76
CA GLU A 100 -14.96 3.22 -4.47
C GLU A 100 -15.17 2.87 -2.99
N LYS A 101 -14.42 1.89 -2.47
CA LYS A 101 -14.48 1.52 -1.05
C LYS A 101 -14.10 2.69 -0.12
N PHE A 102 -13.07 3.44 -0.48
CA PHE A 102 -12.67 4.63 0.29
C PHE A 102 -13.79 5.67 0.28
N ARG A 103 -14.36 5.99 -0.89
CA ARG A 103 -15.48 6.94 -1.01
C ARG A 103 -16.72 6.47 -0.25
N GLU A 104 -17.01 5.18 -0.22
CA GLU A 104 -18.09 4.63 0.60
C GLU A 104 -17.85 4.81 2.10
N CYS A 105 -16.60 4.66 2.55
CA CYS A 105 -16.19 4.95 3.93
C CYS A 105 -16.44 6.43 4.26
N VAL A 106 -16.00 7.33 3.38
CA VAL A 106 -16.17 8.79 3.54
C VAL A 106 -17.64 9.22 3.47
N LYS A 107 -18.43 8.65 2.57
CA LYS A 107 -19.86 9.03 2.36
C LYS A 107 -20.83 8.51 3.41
N LYS A 108 -20.41 7.61 4.31
CA LYS A 108 -21.26 7.15 5.42
C LYS A 108 -21.40 8.20 6.54
N GLN A 109 -20.91 9.42 6.30
CA GLN A 109 -21.23 10.65 7.04
C GLN A 109 -22.69 11.10 6.82
#